data_AF-A0A423VAH8-F1
#
_entry.id   AF-A0A423VAH8-F1
#
_cell.length_a   1.000
_cell.length_b   1.000
_cell.length_c   1.000
_cell.angle_alpha   90.00
_cell.angle_beta   90.00
_cell.angle_gamma   90.00
#
_symmetry.space_group_name_H-M   'P 1'
#
loop_
_entity.id
_entity.type
_entity.pdbx_description
1 polymer ?
#
loop_
_entity_poly.entity_id
_entity_poly.type
_entity_poly.pdbx_seq_one_letter_code
_entity_poly.pdbx_strand_id
1 'polypeptide(L)' 'MSGRSPLFWQTPFRYLRWSSRERPALFWSCVIGGLGPVTLAVVPPIRHALGDYDAKPIPTTYPIPLGPRKKLTGYDDNTE' A
#
# COMPACT_ATOMS: atom_id res chain seq x y z
N MET A 1 -21.25 -13.36 32.86
CA MET A 1 -22.70 -13.57 32.63
C MET A 1 -22.86 -14.15 31.23
N SER A 2 -22.91 -15.48 31.09
CA SER A 2 -23.15 -16.15 29.80
C SER A 2 -24.65 -16.10 29.46
N GLY A 3 -25.12 -14.92 29.08
CA GLY A 3 -26.36 -14.82 28.31
C GLY A 3 -26.17 -15.42 26.92
N ARG A 4 -27.27 -15.89 26.30
CA ARG A 4 -27.27 -16.40 24.92
C ARG A 4 -26.52 -15.44 23.99
N SER A 5 -25.66 -15.97 23.12
CA SER A 5 -24.94 -15.14 22.14
C SER A 5 -25.96 -14.35 21.29
N PRO A 6 -25.77 -13.02 21.15
CA PRO A 6 -26.64 -12.21 20.30
C PRO A 6 -26.54 -12.70 18.85
N LEU A 7 -27.63 -12.63 18.09
CA LEU A 7 -27.63 -12.96 16.67
C LEU A 7 -27.15 -11.75 15.85
N PHE A 8 -26.20 -11.98 14.95
CA PHE A 8 -25.61 -10.94 14.10
C PHE A 8 -26.67 -10.20 13.27
N TRP A 9 -27.54 -10.96 12.57
CA TRP A 9 -28.57 -10.40 11.68
C TRP A 9 -29.74 -9.72 12.39
N GLN A 10 -29.87 -9.89 13.71
CA GLN A 10 -30.93 -9.23 14.50
C GLN A 10 -30.41 -8.01 15.25
N THR A 11 -29.19 -8.09 15.80
CA THR A 11 -28.63 -7.05 16.65
C THR A 11 -27.12 -6.88 16.38
N PRO A 12 -26.73 -6.38 15.20
CA PRO A 12 -25.33 -6.39 14.77
C PRO A 12 -24.40 -5.62 15.72
N PHE A 13 -24.79 -4.43 16.18
CA PHE A 13 -23.97 -3.65 17.12
C PHE A 13 -23.81 -4.33 18.49
N ARG A 14 -24.85 -5.03 18.97
CA ARG A 14 -24.77 -5.80 20.22
C ARG A 14 -23.88 -7.03 20.05
N TYR A 15 -23.91 -7.67 18.87
CA TYR A 15 -23.01 -8.77 18.53
C TYR A 15 -21.55 -8.33 18.46
N LEU A 16 -21.23 -7.22 17.78
CA LEU A 16 -19.85 -6.70 17.71
C LEU A 16 -19.34 -6.35 19.12
N ARG A 17 -20.17 -5.67 19.93
CA ARG A 17 -19.84 -5.33 21.32
C ARG A 17 -19.59 -6.58 22.20
N TRP A 18 -20.35 -7.65 21.99
CA TRP A 18 -20.16 -8.92 22.70
C TRP A 18 -18.91 -9.67 22.21
N SER A 19 -18.76 -9.79 20.89
CA SER A 19 -17.66 -10.51 20.23
C SER A 19 -16.28 -9.92 20.59
N SER A 20 -16.17 -8.60 20.69
CA SER A 20 -14.94 -7.91 21.11
C SER A 20 -14.47 -8.25 22.53
N ARG A 21 -15.36 -8.63 23.46
CA ARG A 21 -15.01 -8.97 24.85
C ARG A 21 -14.94 -10.47 25.08
N GLU A 22 -15.88 -11.24 24.53
CA GLU A 22 -16.00 -12.69 24.77
C GLU A 22 -15.08 -13.50 23.85
N ARG A 23 -14.86 -13.03 22.62
CA ARG A 23 -14.04 -13.72 21.60
C ARG A 23 -13.05 -12.73 20.95
N PRO A 24 -12.17 -12.09 21.74
CA PRO A 24 -11.33 -11.00 21.27
C PRO A 24 -10.41 -11.41 20.11
N ALA A 25 -9.82 -12.61 20.17
CA ALA A 25 -8.91 -13.09 19.14
C ALA A 25 -9.59 -13.16 17.75
N LEU A 26 -10.80 -13.70 17.66
CA LEU A 26 -11.53 -13.79 16.39
C LEU A 26 -11.97 -12.42 15.90
N PHE A 27 -12.56 -11.61 16.78
CA PHE A 27 -13.07 -10.29 16.44
C PHE A 27 -11.96 -9.38 15.89
N TRP A 28 -10.87 -9.23 16.63
CA TRP A 28 -9.79 -8.32 16.25
C TRP A 28 -8.97 -8.83 15.08
N SER A 29 -8.85 -10.16 14.90
CA SER A 29 -8.20 -10.71 13.70
C SER A 29 -8.96 -10.34 12.42
N CYS A 30 -10.29 -10.44 12.42
CA CYS A 30 -11.10 -10.04 11.27
C CYS A 30 -11.07 -8.52 11.05
N VAL A 31 -11.11 -7.72 12.11
CA VAL A 31 -11.07 -6.25 12.00
C VAL A 31 -9.72 -5.78 11.44
N ILE A 32 -8.61 -6.25 11.99
CA ILE A 32 -7.27 -5.86 11.54
C ILE A 32 -7.00 -6.41 10.13
N GLY A 33 -7.37 -7.68 9.88
CA GLY A 33 -7.24 -8.29 8.57
C GLY A 33 -8.07 -7.58 7.50
N GLY A 34 -9.28 -7.12 7.84
CA GLY A 34 -10.14 -6.33 6.95
C GLY A 34 -9.65 -4.91 6.73
N LEU A 35 -9.06 -4.27 7.75
CA LEU A 35 -8.50 -2.93 7.63
C LEU A 35 -7.29 -2.85 6.69
N GLY A 36 -6.51 -3.93 6.54
CA GLY A 36 -5.38 -3.98 5.61
C GLY A 36 -5.77 -3.59 4.18
N PRO A 37 -6.62 -4.36 3.48
CA PRO A 37 -7.09 -4.03 2.13
C PRO A 37 -7.79 -2.66 2.03
N VAL A 38 -8.54 -2.27 3.07
CA VAL A 38 -9.22 -0.96 3.10
C VAL A 38 -8.20 0.18 3.10
N THR A 39 -7.16 0.09 3.92
CA THR A 39 -6.10 1.11 3.97
C THR A 39 -5.33 1.18 2.66
N LEU A 40 -5.08 0.06 1.97
CA LEU A 40 -4.45 0.07 0.65
C LEU A 40 -5.30 0.79 -0.41
N ALA A 41 -6.62 0.74 -0.33
CA ALA A 41 -7.49 1.45 -1.26
C ALA A 41 -7.65 2.94 -0.93
N VAL A 42 -7.69 3.29 0.37
CA VAL A 42 -8.04 4.64 0.83
C VAL A 42 -6.80 5.53 1.05
N VAL A 43 -5.68 4.98 1.51
CA VAL A 43 -4.50 5.78 1.90
C VAL A 43 -3.76 6.36 0.69
N PRO A 44 -3.47 5.63 -0.41
CA PRO A 44 -2.74 6.19 -1.55
C PRO A 44 -3.37 7.45 -2.18
N PRO A 45 -4.68 7.50 -2.48
CA PRO A 45 -5.26 8.72 -3.07
C PRO A 45 -5.20 9.92 -2.13
N ILE A 46 -5.35 9.70 -0.81
CA ILE A 46 -5.19 10.76 0.19
C ILE A 46 -3.74 11.25 0.23
N ARG A 47 -2.78 10.34 0.18
CA ARG A 47 -1.35 10.64 0.17
C ARG A 47 -0.97 11.51 -1.03
N HIS A 48 -1.44 11.16 -2.22
CA HIS A 48 -1.25 11.95 -3.43
C HIS A 48 -1.91 13.32 -3.37
N ALA A 49 -3.09 13.44 -2.75
CA ALA A 49 -3.78 14.71 -2.57
C ALA A 49 -3.04 15.67 -1.61
N LEU A 50 -2.27 15.12 -0.66
CA LEU A 50 -1.43 15.87 0.27
C LEU A 50 -0.06 16.24 -0.31
N GLY A 51 0.22 15.87 -1.56
CA GLY A 51 1.49 16.16 -2.23
C GLY A 51 2.60 15.14 -1.98
N ASP A 52 2.30 14.02 -1.33
CA ASP A 52 3.22 12.89 -1.20
C ASP A 52 3.00 11.93 -2.40
N TYR A 53 3.93 11.97 -3.34
CA TYR A 53 3.88 11.24 -4.60
C TYR A 53 4.81 10.03 -4.60
N ASP A 54 4.52 9.07 -5.47
CA ASP A 54 5.36 7.88 -5.61
C ASP A 54 6.75 8.25 -6.15
N ALA A 55 7.77 7.62 -5.57
CA ALA A 55 9.13 7.79 -6.03
C ALA A 55 9.27 7.30 -7.48
N LYS A 56 10.08 8.03 -8.27
CA LYS A 56 10.41 7.61 -9.64
C LYS A 56 11.12 6.24 -9.60
N PRO A 57 10.84 5.33 -10.55
CA PRO A 57 11.56 4.05 -10.61
C PRO A 57 13.06 4.26 -10.78
N ILE A 58 13.82 3.50 -9.99
CA ILE A 58 15.28 3.47 -10.04
C ILE A 58 15.70 2.80 -11.37
N PRO A 59 16.67 3.36 -12.12
CA PRO A 59 17.16 2.71 -13.32
C PRO A 59 17.85 1.39 -12.97
N THR A 60 17.37 0.30 -13.55
CA THR A 60 17.94 -1.05 -13.40
C THR A 60 19.02 -1.36 -14.44
N THR A 61 19.24 -0.46 -15.39
CA THR A 61 20.20 -0.59 -16.49
C THR A 61 20.83 0.76 -16.76
N TYR A 62 21.99 0.75 -17.42
CA TYR A 62 22.64 1.98 -17.86
C TYR A 62 21.65 2.83 -18.68
N PRO A 63 21.42 4.11 -18.31
CA PRO A 63 20.45 4.95 -18.98
C PRO A 63 20.97 5.35 -20.36
N ILE A 64 20.50 4.67 -21.39
CA ILE A 64 20.84 4.98 -22.78
C ILE A 64 20.00 6.17 -23.24
N PRO A 65 20.61 7.29 -23.68
CA PRO A 65 19.87 8.42 -24.19
C PRO A 65 19.12 8.04 -25.47
N LEU A 66 17.87 8.49 -25.58
CA LEU A 66 17.06 8.32 -26.79
C LEU A 66 17.58 9.27 -27.87
N GLY A 67 18.05 8.73 -28.99
CA GLY A 67 18.41 9.53 -30.17
C GLY A 67 19.53 8.95 -31.01
N PRO A 68 19.80 9.55 -32.18
CA PRO A 68 20.90 9.16 -33.05
C PRO A 68 22.24 9.53 -32.41
N ARG A 69 23.29 8.78 -32.78
CA ARG A 69 24.67 9.05 -32.35
C ARG A 69 25.11 10.43 -32.82
N LYS A 70 25.75 11.19 -31.93
CA LYS A 70 26.42 12.45 -32.26
C LYS A 70 27.90 12.18 -32.54
N LYS A 71 28.47 12.82 -33.56
CA LYS A 71 29.94 12.83 -33.75
C LYS A 71 30.55 13.72 -32.67
N LEU A 72 31.51 13.19 -31.93
CA LEU A 72 32.23 13.87 -30.84
C LEU A 72 33.71 13.99 -31.24
N THR A 73 34.43 14.96 -30.68
CA THR A 73 35.87 15.17 -30.88
C THR A 73 36.54 15.44 -29.52
N GLY A 74 37.86 15.25 -29.40
CA GLY A 74 38.65 15.72 -28.24
C GLY A 74 39.44 14.66 -27.47
N TYR A 75 39.27 13.38 -27.79
CA TYR A 75 40.06 12.25 -27.26
C TYR A 75 40.53 11.33 -28.40
N ASP A 76 40.76 11.89 -29.58
CA ASP A 76 41.26 11.16 -30.73
C ASP A 76 42.76 10.83 -30.52
N ASP A 77 43.21 9.68 -31.02
CA ASP A 77 44.60 9.22 -30.84
C ASP A 77 45.55 10.12 -31.66
N ASN A 78 46.41 10.90 -30.99
CA ASN A 78 47.38 11.80 -31.62
C ASN A 78 48.65 11.09 -32.17
N THR A 79 48.60 9.79 -32.48
CA THR A 79 49.76 9.05 -32.97
C THR A 79 49.95 9.25 -34.47
N GLU A 80 50.84 10.17 -34.82
CA GLU A 80 51.74 10.08 -35.97
C GLU A 80 53.15 9.69 -35.49
#